data_AF-A0A7J4CPV7-F1
#
_entry.id   AF-A0A7J4CPV7-F1
#
_cell.length_a   1.000
_cell.length_b   1.000
_cell.length_c   1.000
_cell.angle_alpha   90.00
_cell.angle_beta   90.00
_cell.angle_gamma   90.00
#
_symmetry.space_group_name_H-M   'P 1'
#
loop_
_entity.id
_entity.type
_entity.pdbx_description
1 polymer ?
#
loop_
_entity_poly.entity_id
_entity_poly.type
_entity_poly.pdbx_seq_one_letter_code
_entity_poly.pdbx_strand_id
1 'polypeptide(L)'
;MSIQILQYEFLGPIKLSEWGPPMEEVAYILFAKNKDVFNIIYVGESGKTEASDFFTKNEQYKCWLSNAGGENNLYLSIYPMWGSSQSARKQLVRKIVDRYKPVCNQVSEDSENIPTSTAQTIEPEPEPEEVKDNSNKNLDDLLDELKKKTEK
;
A
#
# COMPACT_ATOMS: atom_id res chain seq x y z
N MET A 1 -19.57 0.73 16.98
CA MET A 1 -20.12 1.16 15.68
C MET A 1 -19.18 0.68 14.59
N SER A 2 -19.74 0.33 13.44
CA SER A 2 -19.00 -0.07 12.24
C SER A 2 -19.44 0.79 11.05
N ILE A 3 -18.59 0.84 10.02
CA ILE A 3 -18.85 1.55 8.77
C ILE A 3 -18.60 0.62 7.58
N GLN A 4 -19.50 0.64 6.61
CA GLN A 4 -19.38 -0.13 5.39
C GLN A 4 -18.55 0.62 4.36
N ILE A 5 -17.44 0.03 3.91
CA ILE A 5 -16.58 0.55 2.84
C ILE A 5 -16.44 -0.53 1.78
N LEU A 6 -16.95 -0.25 0.58
CA LEU A 6 -17.18 -1.29 -0.44
C LEU A 6 -18.04 -2.43 0.16
N GLN A 7 -17.51 -3.66 0.14
CA GLN A 7 -18.11 -4.87 0.72
C GLN A 7 -17.54 -5.22 2.11
N TYR A 8 -16.70 -4.37 2.70
CA TYR A 8 -16.02 -4.61 3.96
C TYR A 8 -16.61 -3.78 5.09
N GLU A 9 -16.74 -4.41 6.25
CA GLU A 9 -17.22 -3.76 7.48
C GLU A 9 -16.01 -3.35 8.34
N PHE A 10 -15.74 -2.04 8.39
CA PHE A 10 -14.67 -1.46 9.19
C PHE A 10 -15.17 -1.13 10.61
N LEU A 11 -14.31 -1.31 11.60
CA LEU A 11 -14.55 -0.91 12.99
C LEU A 11 -14.30 0.60 13.15
N GLY A 12 -15.16 1.30 13.90
CA GLY A 12 -15.08 2.75 14.12
C GLY A 12 -16.16 3.53 13.34
N PRO A 13 -15.97 4.83 13.07
CA PRO A 13 -14.77 5.65 13.29
C PRO A 13 -14.54 6.09 14.75
N ILE A 14 -13.30 6.09 15.22
CA ILE A 14 -12.85 6.63 16.51
C ILE A 14 -11.91 7.81 16.30
N LYS A 15 -11.70 8.70 17.29
CA LYS A 15 -10.70 9.76 17.11
C LYS A 15 -9.31 9.16 17.04
N LEU A 16 -8.44 9.73 16.18
CA LEU A 16 -7.07 9.25 16.05
C LEU A 16 -6.30 9.38 17.38
N SER A 17 -6.56 10.44 18.15
CA SER A 17 -5.97 10.66 19.48
C SER A 17 -6.44 9.67 20.56
N GLU A 18 -7.58 9.01 20.33
CA GLU A 18 -8.14 7.98 21.23
C GLU A 18 -7.65 6.58 20.83
N TRP A 19 -7.04 6.46 19.65
CA TRP A 19 -6.43 5.22 19.22
C TRP A 19 -5.07 5.03 19.89
N GLY A 20 -4.75 3.79 20.28
CA GLY A 20 -3.46 3.42 20.83
C GLY A 20 -3.03 2.02 20.37
N PRO A 21 -1.72 1.73 20.34
CA PRO A 21 -1.20 0.41 20.00
C PRO A 21 -1.71 -0.69 20.95
N PRO A 22 -1.66 -1.97 20.52
CA PRO A 22 -1.05 -2.48 19.29
C PRO A 22 -1.97 -2.45 18.05
N MET A 23 -1.40 -2.25 16.86
CA MET A 23 -2.05 -2.68 15.59
C MET A 23 -1.54 -4.06 15.23
N GLU A 24 -2.45 -4.96 14.87
CA GLU A 24 -2.12 -6.24 14.23
C GLU A 24 -2.02 -6.03 12.69
N GLU A 25 -2.17 -7.09 11.89
CA GLU A 25 -2.34 -6.94 10.45
C GLU A 25 -3.69 -6.31 10.12
N VAL A 26 -3.70 -5.05 9.66
CA VAL A 26 -4.94 -4.31 9.41
C VAL A 26 -4.84 -3.44 8.16
N ALA A 27 -5.99 -3.19 7.53
CA ALA A 27 -6.18 -2.03 6.65
C ALA A 27 -6.87 -0.92 7.45
N TYR A 28 -6.50 0.34 7.23
CA TYR A 28 -7.09 1.46 7.95
C TYR A 28 -7.46 2.62 7.03
N ILE A 29 -8.43 3.40 7.45
CA ILE A 29 -8.94 4.56 6.75
C ILE A 29 -8.93 5.74 7.71
N LEU A 30 -8.38 6.85 7.26
CA LEU A 30 -8.44 8.13 7.96
C LEU A 30 -9.50 9.02 7.36
N PHE A 31 -10.26 9.65 8.24
CA PHE A 31 -11.31 10.58 7.90
C PHE A 31 -10.99 11.97 8.48
N ALA A 32 -11.26 13.00 7.69
CA ALA A 32 -11.43 14.36 8.17
C ALA A 32 -12.91 14.55 8.54
N LYS A 33 -13.19 14.83 9.81
CA LYS A 33 -14.53 15.21 10.25
C LYS A 33 -14.73 16.71 10.07
N ASN A 34 -15.68 17.08 9.23
CA ASN A 34 -16.14 18.46 9.09
C ASN A 34 -17.62 18.52 9.50
N LYS A 35 -17.89 19.16 10.64
CA LYS A 35 -19.20 19.14 11.32
C LYS A 35 -19.67 17.69 11.53
N ASP A 36 -20.67 17.24 10.78
CA ASP A 36 -21.26 15.90 10.89
C ASP A 36 -20.90 14.98 9.72
N VAL A 37 -19.99 15.40 8.84
CA VAL A 37 -19.57 14.65 7.65
C VAL A 37 -18.15 14.11 7.82
N PHE A 38 -17.97 12.82 7.57
CA PHE A 38 -16.66 12.17 7.54
C PHE A 38 -16.19 12.02 6.09
N ASN A 39 -15.10 12.70 5.74
CA ASN A 39 -14.50 12.61 4.42
C ASN A 39 -13.27 11.71 4.45
N ILE A 40 -13.20 10.72 3.57
CA ILE A 40 -12.02 9.83 3.45
C ILE A 40 -10.86 10.65 2.88
N ILE A 41 -9.81 10.85 3.68
CA ILE A 41 -8.63 11.62 3.26
C ILE A 41 -7.42 10.74 3.00
N TYR A 42 -7.35 9.55 3.62
CA TYR A 42 -6.25 8.63 3.45
C TYR A 42 -6.68 7.18 3.73
N VAL A 43 -6.02 6.24 3.06
CA VAL A 43 -6.17 4.80 3.23
C VAL A 43 -4.79 4.17 3.27
N GLY A 44 -4.54 3.32 4.26
CA GLY A 44 -3.26 2.64 4.43
C GLY A 44 -3.41 1.21 4.95
N GLU A 45 -2.27 0.53 5.06
CA GLU A 45 -2.17 -0.76 5.73
C GLU A 45 -1.06 -0.73 6.76
N SER A 46 -1.17 -1.62 7.75
CA SER A 46 -0.11 -1.88 8.71
C SER A 46 0.00 -3.37 8.93
N GLY A 47 1.23 -3.84 9.17
CA GLY A 47 1.47 -5.09 9.87
C GLY A 47 1.41 -4.87 11.40
N LYS A 48 1.93 -5.85 12.14
CA LYS A 48 2.07 -5.73 13.59
C LYS A 48 2.96 -4.55 13.95
N THR A 49 2.45 -3.66 14.79
CA THR A 49 3.21 -2.54 15.34
C THR A 49 2.69 -2.17 16.72
N GLU A 50 3.64 -1.86 17.61
CA GLU A 50 3.38 -1.32 18.95
C GLU A 50 3.82 0.16 19.05
N ALA A 51 4.26 0.75 17.94
CA ALA A 51 4.75 2.11 17.89
C ALA A 51 3.60 3.11 18.11
N SER A 52 3.66 3.87 19.19
CA SER A 52 2.69 4.94 19.50
C SER A 52 2.76 6.11 18.52
N ASP A 53 3.91 6.31 17.88
CA ASP A 53 4.18 7.34 16.90
C ASP A 53 4.00 6.89 15.44
N PHE A 54 3.38 5.72 15.21
CA PHE A 54 3.15 5.15 13.89
C PHE A 54 2.48 6.14 12.92
N PHE A 55 1.45 6.87 13.39
CA PHE A 55 0.73 7.84 12.56
C PHE A 55 1.49 9.15 12.40
N THR A 56 2.16 9.63 13.44
CA THR A 56 2.84 10.93 13.43
C THR A 56 4.15 10.92 12.65
N LYS A 57 4.81 9.75 12.55
CA LYS A 57 6.00 9.53 11.69
C LYS A 57 5.67 9.31 10.23
N ASN A 58 4.40 9.19 9.85
CA ASN A 58 4.02 8.97 8.46
C ASN A 58 4.30 10.23 7.63
N GLU A 59 4.86 10.07 6.43
CA GLU A 59 5.15 11.18 5.52
C GLU A 59 3.89 11.98 5.14
N GLN A 60 2.75 11.30 5.08
CA GLN A 60 1.45 11.89 4.75
C GLN A 60 0.78 12.58 5.94
N TYR A 61 1.35 12.52 7.14
CA TYR A 61 0.78 13.11 8.36
C TYR A 61 0.48 14.61 8.18
N LYS A 62 1.37 15.35 7.53
CA LYS A 62 1.18 16.77 7.21
C LYS A 62 -0.06 17.00 6.32
N CYS A 63 -0.26 16.16 5.31
CA CYS A 63 -1.44 16.23 4.45
C CYS A 63 -2.73 15.97 5.24
N TRP A 64 -2.71 15.01 6.15
CA TRP A 64 -3.88 14.67 6.98
C TRP A 64 -4.30 15.84 7.85
N LEU A 65 -3.33 16.46 8.55
CA LEU A 65 -3.59 17.61 9.42
C LEU A 65 -4.15 18.81 8.63
N SER A 66 -3.57 19.08 7.45
CA SER A 66 -4.02 20.17 6.60
C SER A 66 -5.46 19.99 6.12
N ASN A 67 -5.84 18.77 5.70
CA ASN A 67 -7.18 18.48 5.21
C ASN A 67 -8.23 18.32 6.33
N ALA A 68 -7.83 17.89 7.52
CA ALA A 68 -8.72 17.78 8.68
C ALA A 68 -8.88 19.10 9.45
N GLY A 69 -7.99 20.08 9.24
CA GLY A 69 -7.95 21.30 10.05
C GLY A 69 -7.44 21.05 11.48
N GLY A 70 -6.60 20.03 11.66
CA GLY A 70 -5.99 19.66 12.94
C GLY A 70 -6.26 18.21 13.37
N GLU A 71 -5.50 17.75 14.37
CA GLU A 71 -5.51 16.36 14.85
C GLU A 71 -6.85 15.96 15.48
N ASN A 72 -7.52 16.89 16.16
CA ASN A 72 -8.80 16.64 16.83
C ASN A 72 -9.95 16.27 15.86
N ASN A 73 -9.77 16.54 14.57
CA ASN A 73 -10.74 16.24 13.52
C ASN A 73 -10.33 14.99 12.71
N LEU A 74 -9.24 14.32 13.07
CA LEU A 74 -8.84 13.06 12.47
C LEU A 74 -9.53 11.90 13.16
N TYR A 75 -10.15 11.06 12.33
CA TYR A 75 -10.83 9.86 12.77
C TYR A 75 -10.29 8.65 12.02
N LEU A 76 -10.27 7.51 12.70
CA LEU A 76 -9.70 6.26 12.23
C LEU A 76 -10.78 5.18 12.19
N SER A 77 -10.82 4.44 11.10
CA SER A 77 -11.49 3.15 11.03
C SER A 77 -10.53 2.05 10.64
N ILE A 78 -10.70 0.86 11.22
CA ILE A 78 -9.79 -0.26 11.07
C ILE A 78 -10.55 -1.48 10.57
N TYR A 79 -10.00 -2.16 9.59
CA TYR A 79 -10.43 -3.49 9.16
C TYR A 79 -9.36 -4.51 9.54
N PRO A 80 -9.61 -5.33 10.57
CA PRO A 80 -8.70 -6.40 10.95
C PRO A 80 -8.55 -7.42 9.83
N MET A 81 -7.31 -7.76 9.50
CA MET A 81 -6.94 -8.74 8.48
C MET A 81 -5.92 -9.72 9.06
N TRP A 82 -6.25 -10.35 10.19
CA TRP A 82 -5.35 -11.25 10.91
C TRP A 82 -4.77 -12.36 10.01
N GLY A 83 -3.46 -12.55 10.07
CA GLY A 83 -2.76 -13.55 9.26
C GLY A 83 -2.73 -13.24 7.75
N SER A 84 -3.16 -12.05 7.32
CA SER A 84 -3.04 -11.63 5.92
C SER A 84 -1.59 -11.34 5.53
N SER A 85 -1.26 -11.59 4.27
CA SER A 85 -0.01 -11.10 3.69
C SER A 85 -0.08 -9.59 3.47
N GLN A 86 1.09 -8.93 3.43
CA GLN A 86 1.17 -7.52 3.07
C GLN A 86 0.56 -7.24 1.68
N SER A 87 0.75 -8.16 0.73
CA SER A 87 0.19 -8.03 -0.62
C SER A 87 -1.34 -8.02 -0.60
N ALA A 88 -1.98 -8.86 0.20
CA ALA A 88 -3.44 -8.90 0.33
C ALA A 88 -3.98 -7.58 0.92
N ARG A 89 -3.33 -7.03 1.95
CA ARG A 89 -3.73 -5.73 2.52
C ARG A 89 -3.54 -4.59 1.52
N LYS A 90 -2.40 -4.55 0.82
CA LYS A 90 -2.15 -3.56 -0.24
C LYS A 90 -3.16 -3.65 -1.38
N GLN A 91 -3.62 -4.85 -1.75
CA GLN A 91 -4.69 -5.00 -2.75
C GLN A 91 -6.02 -4.40 -2.26
N LEU A 92 -6.38 -4.56 -0.99
CA LEU A 92 -7.55 -3.91 -0.42
C LEU A 92 -7.41 -2.39 -0.43
N VAL A 93 -6.26 -1.87 0.03
CA VAL A 93 -5.95 -0.43 0.01
C VAL A 93 -6.12 0.14 -1.41
N ARG A 94 -5.54 -0.49 -2.43
CA ARG A 94 -5.66 -0.07 -3.83
C ARG A 94 -7.12 0.02 -4.28
N LYS A 95 -7.94 -0.99 -4.00
CA LYS A 95 -9.38 -0.98 -4.35
C LYS A 95 -10.11 0.20 -3.73
N ILE A 96 -9.83 0.51 -2.47
CA ILE A 96 -10.47 1.63 -1.76
C ILE A 96 -9.96 2.96 -2.32
N VAL A 97 -8.64 3.11 -2.50
CA VAL A 97 -8.04 4.32 -3.10
C VAL A 97 -8.60 4.56 -4.51
N ASP A 98 -8.74 3.53 -5.33
CA ASP A 98 -9.29 3.66 -6.68
C ASP A 98 -10.76 4.06 -6.70
N ARG A 99 -11.55 3.60 -5.72
CA ARG A 99 -12.97 3.96 -5.64
C ARG A 99 -13.18 5.38 -5.12
N TYR A 100 -12.46 5.77 -4.07
CA TYR A 100 -12.74 7.00 -3.31
C TYR A 100 -11.78 8.14 -3.63
N LYS A 101 -10.65 7.86 -4.30
CA LYS A 101 -9.60 8.83 -4.67
C LYS A 101 -9.25 9.81 -3.52
N PRO A 102 -8.85 9.30 -2.34
CA PRO A 102 -8.46 10.13 -1.20
C PRO A 102 -7.32 11.09 -1.57
N VAL A 103 -7.46 12.34 -1.11
CA VAL A 103 -6.55 13.45 -1.42
C VAL A 103 -5.11 13.19 -0.96
N CYS A 104 -4.92 12.57 0.21
CA CYS A 104 -3.58 12.33 0.76
C CYS A 104 -2.96 10.99 0.34
N ASN A 105 -3.62 10.21 -0.54
CA ASN A 105 -3.01 9.03 -1.17
C ASN A 105 -2.42 9.34 -2.54
N GLN A 106 -2.73 10.49 -3.12
CA GLN A 106 -2.12 10.92 -4.38
C GLN A 106 -0.74 11.47 -4.07
N VAL A 107 0.29 10.93 -4.71
CA VAL A 107 1.62 11.52 -4.68
C VAL A 107 1.54 12.75 -5.56
N SER A 108 1.69 13.95 -4.99
CA SER A 108 1.68 15.18 -5.76
C SER A 108 2.83 15.16 -6.77
N GLU A 109 2.52 15.07 -8.06
CA GLU A 109 3.43 15.42 -9.16
C GLU A 109 3.60 16.95 -9.31
N ASP A 110 2.97 17.74 -8.44
CA ASP A 110 3.03 19.20 -8.44
C ASP A 110 4.27 19.74 -7.71
N SER A 111 5.45 19.42 -8.25
CA SER A 111 6.71 20.12 -7.95
C SER A 111 7.37 20.57 -9.25
N GLU A 112 6.65 21.36 -10.06
CA GLU A 112 7.26 22.05 -11.20
C GLU A 112 8.07 23.26 -10.72
N ASN A 113 9.39 23.19 -10.91
CA ASN A 113 10.22 24.36 -11.24
C ASN A 113 11.28 23.90 -12.27
N ILE A 114 11.08 24.28 -13.52
CA ILE A 114 12.07 24.19 -14.61
C ILE A 114 12.87 25.50 -14.64
N PRO A 115 14.20 25.46 -14.87
CA PRO A 115 14.73 26.13 -16.05
C PRO A 115 15.68 25.27 -16.88
N THR A 116 15.26 25.06 -18.13
CA THR A 116 15.96 25.10 -19.43
C THR A 116 17.46 24.77 -19.53
N SER A 117 17.71 23.70 -20.31
CA SER A 117 18.79 23.51 -21.31
C SER A 117 20.25 23.48 -20.86
N THR A 118 20.80 22.26 -20.81
CA THR A 118 22.07 21.98 -21.48
C THR A 118 21.93 20.68 -22.27
N ALA A 119 22.02 20.78 -23.60
CA ALA A 119 22.16 19.62 -24.47
C ALA A 119 23.46 18.89 -24.12
N GLN A 120 23.36 17.63 -23.71
CA GLN A 120 24.46 16.68 -23.75
C GLN A 120 23.94 15.35 -24.30
N THR A 121 24.37 15.12 -25.54
CA THR A 121 24.63 13.86 -26.23
C THR A 121 24.01 12.60 -25.64
N ILE A 122 23.10 12.04 -26.42
CA ILE A 122 22.59 10.67 -26.31
C ILE A 122 23.78 9.71 -26.50
N GLU A 123 24.24 9.09 -25.41
CA GLU A 123 24.86 7.76 -25.47
C GLU A 123 23.76 6.74 -25.15
N PRO A 124 23.54 5.73 -26.00
CA PRO A 124 22.48 4.75 -25.77
C PRO A 124 22.79 3.87 -24.56
N GLU A 125 21.87 3.88 -23.60
CA GLU A 125 21.80 2.92 -22.49
C GLU A 125 21.69 1.48 -23.07
N PRO A 126 22.50 0.53 -22.57
CA PRO A 126 22.61 -0.81 -23.14
C PRO A 126 21.32 -1.63 -22.96
N GLU A 127 21.06 -2.49 -23.95
CA GLU A 127 19.97 -3.48 -23.96
C GLU A 127 19.87 -4.27 -22.63
N PRO A 128 18.64 -4.64 -22.21
CA PRO A 128 18.43 -5.48 -21.04
C PRO A 128 19.08 -6.86 -21.23
N GLU A 129 20.04 -7.19 -20.37
CA GLU A 129 20.60 -8.54 -20.29
C GLU A 129 19.51 -9.54 -19.92
N GLU A 130 19.38 -10.58 -20.74
CA GLU A 130 18.53 -11.75 -20.50
C GLU A 130 18.88 -12.41 -19.16
N VAL A 131 17.95 -12.37 -18.22
CA VAL A 131 17.98 -13.22 -17.03
C VAL A 131 17.77 -14.66 -17.49
N LYS A 132 18.87 -15.41 -17.58
CA LYS A 132 18.84 -16.85 -17.84
C LYS A 132 18.09 -17.56 -16.70
N ASP A 133 16.94 -18.11 -17.08
CA ASP A 133 16.18 -19.09 -16.31
C ASP A 133 17.02 -20.38 -16.22
N ASN A 134 17.59 -20.62 -15.05
CA ASN A 134 18.41 -21.78 -14.75
C ASN A 134 17.64 -22.77 -13.88
N SER A 135 16.41 -23.13 -14.24
CA SER A 135 15.81 -24.38 -13.75
C SER A 135 14.64 -24.80 -14.63
N ASN A 136 14.95 -25.56 -15.68
CA ASN A 136 14.11 -26.66 -16.15
C ASN A 136 15.02 -27.68 -16.85
N LYS A 137 15.51 -28.67 -16.09
CA LYS A 137 15.97 -29.92 -16.69
C LYS A 137 14.77 -30.50 -17.43
N ASN A 138 14.90 -30.61 -18.75
CA ASN A 138 13.86 -31.13 -19.60
C ASN A 138 13.51 -32.57 -19.17
N LEU A 139 12.21 -32.84 -18.97
CA LEU A 139 11.65 -34.15 -18.66
C LEU A 139 11.97 -35.20 -19.74
N ASP A 140 12.26 -34.76 -20.95
CA ASP A 140 12.64 -35.60 -22.09
C ASP A 140 14.06 -36.20 -21.90
N ASP A 141 15.00 -35.49 -21.29
CA ASP A 141 16.36 -35.99 -21.01
C ASP A 141 16.38 -37.09 -19.94
N LEU A 142 15.46 -37.03 -18.97
CA LEU A 142 15.32 -38.06 -17.92
C LEU A 142 14.69 -39.35 -18.45
N LEU A 143 13.85 -39.26 -19.49
CA LEU A 143 13.22 -40.43 -20.11
C LEU A 143 14.19 -41.23 -20.98
N ASP A 144 15.16 -40.57 -21.60
CA ASP A 144 16.19 -41.24 -22.41
C ASP A 144 17.25 -41.95 -21.54
N GLU A 145 17.58 -41.43 -20.35
CA GLU A 145 18.43 -42.16 -19.40
C GLU A 145 17.77 -43.43 -18.84
N LEU A 146 16.45 -43.42 -18.62
CA LEU A 146 15.71 -44.59 -18.13
C LEU A 146 15.61 -45.69 -19.18
N LYS A 147 15.37 -45.35 -20.46
CA LYS A 147 15.30 -46.35 -21.54
C LYS A 147 16.64 -47.07 -21.75
N LYS A 148 17.77 -46.38 -21.57
CA LYS A 148 19.10 -46.97 -21.74
C LYS A 148 19.50 -47.97 -20.65
N LYS A 149 18.77 -48.03 -19.53
CA LYS A 149 19.02 -48.95 -18.42
C LYS A 149 18.23 -50.26 -18.50
N THR A 150 17.28 -50.40 -19.42
CA THR A 150 16.38 -51.58 -19.47
C THR A 150 16.73 -52.59 -20.57
N GLU A 151 17.72 -52.33 -21.43
CA GLU A 151 18.16 -53.28 -22.47
C GLU A 151 19.58 -53.85 -22.23
N LYS A 152 19.87 -54.26 -20.99
CA LYS A 152 21.01 -55.15 -20.72
C LYS A 152 20.66 -56.26 -19.74
#